data_AF-A0A7S2YHM5-F1
#
_entry.id   AF-A0A7S2YHM5-F1
#
_cell.length_a   1.000
_cell.length_b   1.000
_cell.length_c   1.000
_cell.angle_alpha   90.00
_cell.angle_beta   90.00
_cell.angle_gamma   90.00
#
_symmetry.space_group_name_H-M   'P 1'
#
loop_
_entity.id
_entity.type
_entity.pdbx_description
1 polymer ?
#
loop_
_entity_poly.entity_id
_entity_poly.type
_entity_poly.pdbx_seq_one_letter_code
_entity_poly.pdbx_strand_id
1 'polypeptide(L)'
;MSTMDRRSLLERTPSAIERSAVMADKRSYGLQRRPSVGHSIASEHTHTNSSTRTSVTQVSNSDESLQHTKRLFRWKIALYMLFFASAIASATVAYIYTRDSQRRDFERQYETQSDEVARLFLKSLNDKTAVAEELSVDISSSARATGKTFPFVASPHFEYVSESARKLSESDLILFVPLVPSILQTQWQDFVQNHTEWIANGLEYHGMENVESGPVPTQVHDLLFNEEG
;
A
#
# COMPACT_ATOMS: atom_id res chain seq x y z
N MET A 1 -18.69 11.46 58.26
CA MET A 1 -19.99 11.64 57.57
C MET A 1 -19.84 12.80 56.59
N SER A 2 -19.46 12.51 55.35
CA SER A 2 -19.46 13.46 54.23
C SER A 2 -19.33 12.63 52.95
N THR A 3 -20.48 12.34 52.36
CA THR A 3 -20.61 11.67 51.07
C THR A 3 -20.27 12.69 49.99
N MET A 4 -19.08 12.58 49.40
CA MET A 4 -18.67 13.42 48.28
C MET A 4 -18.95 12.68 46.96
N ASP A 5 -19.76 13.38 46.18
CA ASP A 5 -20.39 13.02 44.93
C ASP A 5 -19.36 12.78 43.81
N ARG A 6 -19.48 11.64 43.13
CA ARG A 6 -18.50 11.13 42.15
C ARG A 6 -19.17 10.86 40.80
N ARG A 7 -20.11 11.73 40.39
CA ARG A 7 -20.88 11.58 39.14
C ARG A 7 -21.09 12.91 38.42
N SER A 8 -20.04 13.46 37.84
CA SER A 8 -20.14 14.38 36.68
C SER A 8 -18.74 14.79 36.22
N LEU A 9 -18.54 14.84 34.89
CA LEU A 9 -17.31 15.26 34.18
C LEU A 9 -16.29 14.10 34.06
N LEU A 10 -16.22 13.36 32.95
CA LEU A 10 -15.98 13.87 31.60
C LEU A 10 -16.72 13.00 30.57
N GLU A 11 -17.72 13.61 29.92
CA GLU A 11 -18.17 13.22 28.59
C GLU A 11 -16.96 13.27 27.65
N ARG A 12 -16.45 12.11 27.26
CA ARG A 12 -15.47 11.99 26.19
C ARG A 12 -16.23 12.13 24.88
N THR A 13 -16.30 13.35 24.38
CA THR A 13 -16.71 13.66 23.02
C THR A 13 -15.89 12.82 22.04
N PRO A 14 -16.51 12.07 21.11
CA PRO A 14 -15.77 11.34 20.08
C PRO A 14 -14.98 12.34 19.21
N SER A 15 -13.68 12.09 19.08
CA SER A 15 -12.78 12.89 18.27
C SER A 15 -13.21 12.86 16.80
N ALA A 16 -13.10 14.02 16.17
CA ALA A 16 -13.56 14.32 14.81
C ALA A 16 -12.73 13.67 13.68
N ILE A 17 -12.19 12.45 13.89
CA ILE A 17 -11.33 11.76 12.91
C ILE A 17 -12.05 10.57 12.23
N GLU A 18 -13.28 10.23 12.65
CA GLU A 18 -14.03 9.10 12.09
C GLU A 18 -15.25 9.54 11.25
N ARG A 19 -15.10 10.60 10.45
CA ARG A 19 -16.15 11.11 9.52
C ARG A 19 -15.67 11.41 8.09
N SER A 20 -14.63 10.74 7.61
CA SER A 20 -14.12 10.95 6.24
C SER A 20 -13.92 9.69 5.39
N ALA A 21 -14.37 8.51 5.81
CA ALA A 21 -14.17 7.26 5.03
C ALA A 21 -15.45 6.57 4.54
N VAL A 22 -16.64 7.15 4.77
CA VAL A 22 -17.90 6.57 4.28
C VAL A 22 -18.78 7.66 3.70
N MET A 23 -18.46 8.13 2.49
CA MET A 23 -19.43 8.61 1.49
C MET A 23 -18.70 9.20 0.26
N ALA A 24 -19.19 8.83 -0.93
CA ALA A 24 -18.82 9.33 -2.27
C ALA A 24 -17.44 8.86 -2.76
N ASP A 25 -17.36 7.91 -3.71
CA ASP A 25 -17.80 8.17 -5.08
C ASP A 25 -18.29 6.88 -5.76
N LYS A 26 -19.62 6.70 -5.78
CA LYS A 26 -20.29 5.81 -6.72
C LYS A 26 -20.40 6.55 -8.06
N ARG A 27 -19.33 6.56 -8.86
CA ARG A 27 -19.42 6.72 -10.33
C ARG A 27 -19.29 5.33 -10.93
N SER A 28 -20.35 4.56 -11.12
CA SER A 28 -21.46 4.85 -12.05
C SER A 28 -20.95 5.33 -13.42
N TYR A 29 -20.17 4.48 -14.10
CA TYR A 29 -20.05 4.50 -15.55
C TYR A 29 -20.54 3.17 -16.13
N GLY A 30 -21.79 2.85 -15.80
CA GLY A 30 -22.59 1.93 -16.59
C GLY A 30 -23.64 2.75 -17.34
N LEU A 31 -23.37 3.10 -18.60
CA LEU A 31 -24.40 3.48 -19.58
C LEU A 31 -23.84 3.34 -21.00
N GLN A 32 -23.73 2.08 -21.41
CA GLN A 32 -24.43 1.56 -22.57
C GLN A 32 -25.10 2.63 -23.46
N ARG A 33 -24.44 3.04 -24.55
CA ARG A 33 -25.14 3.54 -25.74
C ARG A 33 -24.95 2.56 -26.89
N ARG A 34 -26.00 1.77 -27.09
CA ARG A 34 -26.29 1.04 -28.32
C ARG A 34 -26.53 2.03 -29.49
N PRO A 35 -26.41 1.55 -30.74
CA PRO A 35 -26.42 2.37 -31.94
C PRO A 35 -27.82 2.88 -32.28
N SER A 36 -27.92 4.12 -32.74
CA SER A 36 -29.13 4.69 -33.34
C SER A 36 -29.00 4.69 -34.87
N VAL A 37 -29.78 3.78 -35.44
CA VAL A 37 -30.24 3.75 -36.83
C VAL A 37 -31.38 4.77 -36.97
N GLY A 38 -31.43 5.48 -38.09
CA GLY A 38 -32.56 6.33 -38.51
C GLY A 38 -32.08 7.51 -39.36
N HIS A 39 -31.99 7.37 -40.69
CA HIS A 39 -33.05 7.70 -41.67
C HIS A 39 -33.33 9.20 -41.81
N SER A 40 -32.90 9.79 -42.94
CA SER A 40 -33.80 10.25 -44.03
C SER A 40 -33.14 11.39 -44.81
N ILE A 41 -32.86 11.15 -46.10
CA ILE A 41 -33.57 11.73 -47.26
C ILE A 41 -33.31 13.23 -47.44
N ALA A 42 -32.39 13.55 -48.36
CA ALA A 42 -32.56 14.68 -49.26
C ALA A 42 -31.96 14.30 -50.62
N SER A 43 -32.86 14.09 -51.55
CA SER A 43 -32.64 13.85 -52.97
C SER A 43 -32.14 15.14 -53.63
N GLU A 44 -31.12 15.05 -54.47
CA GLU A 44 -30.97 15.99 -55.58
C GLU A 44 -30.46 15.25 -56.81
N HIS A 45 -31.42 14.68 -57.54
CA HIS A 45 -31.25 14.33 -58.94
C HIS A 45 -31.19 15.62 -59.75
N THR A 46 -30.05 15.89 -60.39
CA THR A 46 -30.04 16.73 -61.59
C THR A 46 -29.48 15.91 -62.74
N HIS A 47 -30.38 15.20 -63.42
CA HIS A 47 -30.15 14.69 -64.76
C HIS A 47 -30.17 15.87 -65.73
N THR A 48 -29.01 16.39 -66.12
CA THR A 48 -28.87 17.14 -67.37
C THR A 48 -28.23 16.23 -68.40
N ASN A 49 -29.08 15.40 -69.00
CA ASN A 49 -28.87 14.90 -70.35
C ASN A 49 -28.79 16.12 -71.27
N SER A 50 -27.60 16.43 -71.79
CA SER A 50 -27.46 17.20 -73.02
C SER A 50 -26.61 16.41 -74.00
N SER A 51 -27.32 15.65 -74.83
CA SER A 51 -26.82 15.08 -76.06
C SER A 51 -26.39 16.22 -76.97
N THR A 52 -25.09 16.55 -76.98
CA THR A 52 -24.47 17.28 -78.09
C THR A 52 -23.53 16.33 -78.80
N ARG A 53 -24.08 15.69 -79.82
CA ARG A 53 -23.37 14.89 -80.81
C ARG A 53 -22.61 15.86 -81.71
N THR A 54 -21.40 16.25 -81.31
CA THR A 54 -20.39 16.77 -82.22
C THR A 54 -19.50 15.63 -82.65
N SER A 55 -19.85 15.09 -83.82
CA SER A 55 -18.88 14.57 -84.77
C SER A 55 -17.71 15.54 -84.91
N VAL A 56 -16.54 14.99 -85.22
CA VAL A 56 -15.39 15.59 -85.95
C VAL A 56 -14.05 15.35 -85.23
N THR A 57 -13.29 14.50 -85.92
CA THR A 57 -11.83 14.29 -85.92
C THR A 57 -11.16 13.54 -84.77
N GLN A 58 -11.17 12.21 -84.93
CA GLN A 58 -10.14 11.31 -84.43
C GLN A 58 -8.79 11.66 -85.11
N VAL A 59 -8.04 12.62 -84.54
CA VAL A 59 -6.63 12.85 -84.87
C VAL A 59 -5.77 12.08 -83.87
N SER A 60 -4.87 11.28 -84.42
CA SER A 60 -3.91 10.39 -83.75
C SER A 60 -2.91 11.15 -82.85
N ASN A 61 -3.32 11.61 -81.66
CA ASN A 61 -2.45 12.24 -80.64
C ASN A 61 -2.50 11.51 -79.27
N SER A 62 -2.67 10.18 -79.27
CA SER A 62 -2.78 9.38 -78.04
C SER A 62 -1.48 9.26 -77.24
N ASP A 63 -0.32 9.51 -77.84
CA ASP A 63 0.98 9.32 -77.18
C ASP A 63 1.45 10.50 -76.30
N GLU A 64 1.05 11.74 -76.61
CA GLU A 64 1.47 12.91 -75.81
C GLU A 64 0.69 13.04 -74.48
N SER A 65 -0.56 12.57 -74.43
CA SER A 65 -1.40 12.64 -73.22
C SER A 65 -0.92 11.70 -72.10
N LEU A 66 -0.28 10.59 -72.44
CA LEU A 66 0.27 9.62 -71.49
C LEU A 66 1.58 10.11 -70.84
N GLN A 67 2.30 11.04 -71.48
CA GLN A 67 3.52 11.63 -70.90
C GLN A 67 3.18 12.71 -69.85
N HIS A 68 2.12 13.49 -70.07
CA HIS A 68 1.70 14.53 -69.13
C HIS A 68 1.15 13.97 -67.79
N THR A 69 0.44 12.84 -67.82
CA THR A 69 -0.10 12.19 -66.62
C THR A 69 0.99 11.63 -65.70
N LYS A 70 2.11 11.13 -66.25
CA LYS A 70 3.25 10.62 -65.48
C LYS A 70 3.94 11.72 -64.66
N ARG A 71 4.02 12.94 -65.18
CA ARG A 71 4.60 14.08 -64.46
C ARG A 71 3.77 14.43 -63.22
N LEU A 72 2.45 14.50 -63.37
CA LEU A 72 1.53 14.77 -62.25
C LEU A 72 1.57 13.66 -61.19
N PHE A 73 1.71 12.41 -61.61
CA PHE A 73 1.83 11.28 -60.68
C PHE A 73 3.12 11.36 -59.83
N ARG A 74 4.26 11.73 -60.43
CA ARG A 74 5.52 11.93 -59.69
C ARG A 74 5.41 13.05 -58.65
N TRP A 75 4.79 14.18 -59.01
CA TRP A 75 4.57 15.28 -58.06
C TRP A 75 3.64 14.88 -56.91
N LYS A 76 2.59 14.10 -57.19
CA LYS A 76 1.72 13.55 -56.15
C LYS A 76 2.48 12.64 -55.17
N ILE A 77 3.33 11.74 -55.67
CA ILE A 77 4.17 10.90 -54.80
C ILE A 77 5.11 11.75 -53.95
N ALA A 78 5.76 12.76 -54.53
CA ALA A 78 6.66 13.64 -53.80
C ALA A 78 5.95 14.36 -52.65
N LEU A 79 4.72 14.84 -52.89
CA LEU A 79 3.89 15.46 -51.85
C LEU A 79 3.52 14.47 -50.74
N TYR A 80 3.14 13.23 -51.07
CA TYR A 80 2.85 12.22 -50.04
C TYR A 80 4.09 11.86 -49.21
N MET A 81 5.26 11.73 -49.84
CA MET A 81 6.51 11.48 -49.12
C MET A 81 6.87 12.64 -48.18
N LEU A 82 6.67 13.88 -48.62
CA LEU A 82 6.89 15.06 -47.79
C LEU A 82 5.94 15.08 -46.58
N PHE A 83 4.66 14.79 -46.80
CA PHE A 83 3.68 14.71 -45.71
C PHE A 83 4.04 13.60 -44.72
N PHE A 84 4.44 12.43 -45.23
CA PHE A 84 4.85 11.30 -44.40
C PHE A 84 6.12 11.61 -43.58
N ALA A 85 7.12 12.26 -44.18
CA ALA A 85 8.32 12.71 -43.49
C ALA A 85 7.99 13.71 -42.37
N SER A 86 7.08 14.67 -42.63
CA SER A 86 6.62 15.62 -41.62
C SER A 86 5.89 14.91 -40.46
N ALA A 87 5.06 13.91 -40.76
CA ALA A 87 4.36 13.13 -39.74
C ALA A 87 5.35 12.36 -38.84
N ILE A 88 6.34 11.67 -39.43
CA ILE A 88 7.38 10.95 -38.68
C ILE A 88 8.20 11.89 -37.80
N ALA A 89 8.58 13.06 -38.33
CA ALA A 89 9.32 14.05 -37.56
C ALA A 89 8.52 14.53 -36.34
N SER A 90 7.24 14.86 -36.53
CA SER A 90 6.36 15.28 -35.43
C SER A 90 6.15 14.20 -34.37
N ALA A 91 5.95 12.94 -34.79
CA ALA A 91 5.80 11.80 -33.90
C ALA A 91 7.07 11.52 -33.09
N THR A 92 8.25 11.64 -33.72
CA THR A 92 9.54 11.46 -33.05
C THR A 92 9.76 12.52 -31.98
N VAL A 93 9.50 13.79 -32.29
CA VAL A 93 9.63 14.89 -31.32
C VAL A 93 8.66 14.71 -30.16
N ALA A 94 7.40 14.39 -30.45
CA ALA A 94 6.39 14.13 -29.42
C ALA A 94 6.78 12.94 -28.52
N TYR A 95 7.33 11.87 -29.11
CA TYR A 95 7.80 10.71 -28.37
C TYR A 95 8.96 11.06 -27.44
N ILE A 96 9.98 11.79 -27.90
CA ILE A 96 11.13 12.18 -27.07
C ILE A 96 10.66 13.06 -25.91
N TYR A 97 9.86 14.09 -26.18
CA TYR A 97 9.36 15.00 -25.15
C TYR A 97 8.52 14.25 -24.10
N THR A 98 7.61 13.39 -24.54
CA THR A 98 6.74 12.60 -23.65
C THR A 98 7.55 11.60 -22.85
N ARG A 99 8.57 10.97 -23.45
CA ARG A 99 9.44 10.01 -22.77
C ARG A 99 10.24 10.68 -21.65
N ASP A 100 10.78 11.87 -21.91
CA ASP A 100 11.55 12.61 -20.91
C ASP A 100 10.67 13.15 -19.78
N SER A 101 9.45 13.60 -20.08
CA SER A 101 8.50 14.02 -19.05
C SER A 101 8.07 12.83 -18.19
N GLN A 102 7.71 11.70 -18.80
CA GLN A 102 7.32 10.48 -18.08
C GLN A 102 8.44 9.95 -17.19
N ARG A 103 9.69 9.98 -17.68
CA ARG A 103 10.83 9.54 -16.87
C ARG A 103 11.02 10.40 -15.64
N ARG A 104 11.00 11.73 -15.79
CA ARG A 104 11.12 12.66 -14.64
C ARG A 104 9.97 12.52 -13.66
N ASP A 105 8.74 12.34 -14.16
CA ASP A 105 7.58 12.15 -13.31
C ASP A 105 7.64 10.82 -12.55
N PHE A 106 8.11 9.75 -13.20
CA PHE A 106 8.35 8.46 -12.56
C PHE A 106 9.45 8.56 -11.50
N GLU A 107 10.59 9.16 -11.82
CA GLU A 107 11.72 9.32 -10.89
C GLU A 107 11.30 10.12 -9.65
N ARG A 108 10.58 11.23 -9.84
CA ARG A 108 10.08 12.04 -8.73
C ARG A 108 9.06 11.29 -7.86
N GLN A 109 8.17 10.51 -8.47
CA GLN A 109 7.21 9.67 -7.73
C GLN A 109 7.91 8.54 -6.98
N TYR A 110 8.89 7.91 -7.62
CA TYR A 110 9.69 6.85 -7.01
C TYR A 110 10.46 7.38 -5.80
N GLU A 111 11.18 8.50 -5.94
CA GLU A 111 11.90 9.16 -4.84
C GLU A 111 10.94 9.49 -3.67
N THR A 112 9.79 10.09 -3.98
CA THR A 112 8.80 10.44 -2.94
C THR A 112 8.28 9.21 -2.20
N GLN A 113 7.96 8.14 -2.94
CA GLN A 113 7.44 6.90 -2.36
C GLN A 113 8.52 6.11 -1.60
N SER A 114 9.75 6.06 -2.11
CA SER A 114 10.86 5.39 -1.43
C SER A 114 11.22 6.10 -0.14
N ASP A 115 11.22 7.44 -0.14
CA ASP A 115 11.46 8.25 1.06
C ASP A 115 10.34 8.06 2.07
N GLU A 116 9.09 7.99 1.62
CA GLU A 116 7.95 7.71 2.50
C GLU A 116 8.06 6.33 3.15
N VAL A 117 8.36 5.28 2.38
CA VAL A 117 8.56 3.93 2.90
C VAL A 117 9.73 3.88 3.89
N ALA A 118 10.87 4.49 3.56
CA ALA A 118 12.02 4.57 4.45
C ALA A 118 11.69 5.29 5.75
N ARG A 119 10.95 6.41 5.67
CA ARG A 119 10.51 7.18 6.83
C ARG A 119 9.54 6.39 7.70
N LEU A 120 8.58 5.68 7.11
CA LEU A 120 7.62 4.84 7.83
C LEU A 120 8.33 3.67 8.52
N PHE A 121 9.29 3.04 7.85
CA PHE A 121 10.10 1.98 8.42
C PHE A 121 10.94 2.48 9.60
N LEU A 122 11.67 3.59 9.44
CA LEU A 122 12.45 4.19 10.53
C LEU A 122 11.58 4.61 11.71
N LYS A 123 10.40 5.17 11.44
CA LYS A 123 9.43 5.49 12.48
C LYS A 123 8.97 4.24 13.23
N SER A 124 8.58 3.18 12.51
CA SER A 124 8.16 1.91 13.12
C SER A 124 9.27 1.29 13.98
N LEU A 125 10.52 1.32 13.51
CA LEU A 125 11.67 0.88 14.30
C LEU A 125 11.87 1.72 15.56
N ASN A 126 11.77 3.04 15.45
CA ASN A 126 11.89 3.95 16.60
C ASN A 126 10.78 3.69 17.63
N ASP A 127 9.54 3.49 17.18
CA ASP A 127 8.41 3.21 18.06
C ASP A 127 8.59 1.85 18.77
N LYS A 128 9.00 0.80 18.04
CA LYS A 128 9.29 -0.54 18.61
C LYS A 128 10.46 -0.51 19.60
N THR A 129 11.53 0.23 19.31
CA THR A 129 12.70 0.34 20.19
C THR A 129 12.39 1.18 21.44
N ALA A 130 11.61 2.25 21.33
CA ALA A 130 11.16 3.03 22.47
C ALA A 130 10.32 2.19 23.44
N VAL A 131 9.41 1.37 22.92
CA VAL A 131 8.62 0.42 23.72
C VAL A 131 9.50 -0.61 24.42
N ALA A 132 10.52 -1.15 23.74
CA ALA A 132 11.46 -2.08 24.35
C ALA A 132 12.32 -1.43 25.45
N GLU A 133 12.71 -0.17 25.26
CA GLU A 133 13.40 0.63 26.28
C GLU A 133 12.52 0.86 27.49
N GLU A 134 11.26 1.24 27.30
CA GLU A 134 10.29 1.43 28.38
C GLU A 134 10.10 0.15 29.20
N LEU A 135 9.91 -1.00 28.55
CA LEU A 135 9.82 -2.30 29.22
C LEU A 135 11.11 -2.64 29.99
N SER A 136 12.27 -2.32 29.43
CA SER A 136 13.55 -2.55 30.10
C SER A 136 13.72 -1.68 31.34
N VAL A 137 13.29 -0.42 31.27
CA VAL A 137 13.27 0.52 32.41
C VAL A 137 12.30 0.04 33.48
N ASP A 138 11.10 -0.40 33.10
CA ASP A 138 10.09 -0.93 34.01
C ASP A 138 10.64 -2.13 34.80
N ILE A 139 11.15 -3.16 34.11
CA ILE A 139 11.74 -4.36 34.73
C ILE A 139 12.92 -3.99 35.63
N SER A 140 13.80 -3.10 35.18
CA SER A 140 14.95 -2.63 35.97
C SER A 140 14.53 -1.86 37.21
N SER A 141 13.47 -1.06 37.10
CA SER A 141 12.92 -0.29 38.22
C SER A 141 12.27 -1.20 39.25
N SER A 142 11.55 -2.24 38.81
CA SER A 142 10.95 -3.27 39.66
C SER A 142 12.03 -4.07 40.40
N ALA A 143 13.11 -4.45 39.72
CA ALA A 143 14.26 -5.12 40.36
C ALA A 143 14.86 -4.26 41.48
N ARG A 144 15.07 -2.95 41.22
CA ARG A 144 15.58 -2.01 42.22
C ARG A 144 14.61 -1.82 43.38
N ALA A 145 13.31 -1.69 43.11
CA ALA A 145 12.29 -1.48 44.13
C ALA A 145 12.14 -2.69 45.09
N THR A 146 12.33 -3.90 44.57
CA THR A 146 12.23 -5.16 45.33
C THR A 146 13.56 -5.60 45.96
N GLY A 147 14.66 -4.89 45.70
CA GLY A 147 16.00 -5.28 46.13
C GLY A 147 16.48 -6.59 45.51
N LYS A 148 15.92 -6.98 44.36
CA LYS A 148 16.29 -8.19 43.63
C LYS A 148 17.37 -7.89 42.59
N THR A 149 18.22 -8.87 42.33
CA THR A 149 19.26 -8.79 41.30
C THR A 149 18.82 -9.51 40.04
N PHE A 150 18.98 -8.87 38.88
CA PHE A 150 18.79 -9.52 37.59
C PHE A 150 19.65 -10.79 37.48
N PRO A 151 19.16 -11.92 36.93
CA PRO A 151 17.87 -12.13 36.26
C PRO A 151 16.72 -12.60 37.20
N PHE A 152 16.90 -12.58 38.52
CA PHE A 152 15.95 -13.07 39.52
C PHE A 152 14.88 -12.04 39.88
N VAL A 153 14.23 -11.47 38.87
CA VAL A 153 13.17 -10.48 39.00
C VAL A 153 11.91 -10.98 38.29
N ALA A 154 10.77 -10.87 38.95
CA ALA A 154 9.45 -11.01 38.33
C ALA A 154 8.87 -9.60 38.16
N SER A 155 8.44 -9.24 36.95
CA SER A 155 7.74 -7.98 36.77
C SER A 155 6.27 -8.16 37.16
N PRO A 156 5.77 -7.46 38.20
CA PRO A 156 4.35 -7.48 38.49
C PRO A 156 3.60 -6.88 37.30
N HIS A 157 2.46 -7.48 36.93
CA HIS A 157 1.63 -7.00 35.82
C HIS A 157 2.32 -7.01 34.43
N PHE A 158 3.28 -7.90 34.20
CA PHE A 158 3.93 -8.02 32.90
C PHE A 158 2.92 -8.12 31.75
N GLU A 159 1.84 -8.89 31.90
CA GLU A 159 0.79 -9.02 30.86
C GLU A 159 0.10 -7.70 30.52
N TYR A 160 -0.16 -6.85 31.51
CA TYR A 160 -0.79 -5.55 31.28
C TYR A 160 0.16 -4.61 30.51
N VAL A 161 1.42 -4.54 30.96
CA VAL A 161 2.43 -3.66 30.36
C VAL A 161 2.79 -4.18 28.96
N SER A 162 2.93 -5.50 28.80
CA SER A 162 3.24 -6.15 27.52
C SER A 162 2.08 -6.02 26.53
N GLU A 163 0.81 -6.08 26.96
CA GLU A 163 -0.32 -5.86 26.06
C GLU A 163 -0.36 -4.41 25.56
N SER A 164 -0.14 -3.43 26.45
CA SER A 164 -0.05 -2.03 26.07
C SER A 164 1.12 -1.78 25.11
N ALA A 165 2.28 -2.31 25.44
CA ALA A 165 3.48 -2.28 24.60
C ALA A 165 3.22 -2.91 23.23
N ARG A 166 2.55 -4.07 23.18
CA ARG A 166 2.22 -4.81 21.95
C ARG A 166 1.31 -3.99 21.04
N LYS A 167 0.29 -3.33 21.61
CA LYS A 167 -0.62 -2.43 20.88
C LYS A 167 0.11 -1.21 20.36
N LEU A 168 0.99 -0.60 21.16
CA LEU A 168 1.74 0.60 20.77
C LEU A 168 2.79 0.30 19.70
N SER A 169 3.46 -0.84 19.82
CA SER A 169 4.51 -1.25 18.91
C SER A 169 4.00 -1.94 17.65
N GLU A 170 2.69 -2.23 17.55
CA GLU A 170 2.10 -3.11 16.52
C GLU A 170 2.92 -4.40 16.37
N SER A 171 3.27 -5.03 17.49
CA SER A 171 3.97 -6.32 17.49
C SER A 171 2.96 -7.44 17.70
N ASP A 172 3.21 -8.60 17.10
CA ASP A 172 2.35 -9.76 17.36
C ASP A 172 2.63 -10.38 18.73
N LEU A 173 3.89 -10.34 19.16
CA LEU A 173 4.38 -10.95 20.38
C LEU A 173 5.48 -10.10 21.01
N ILE A 174 5.49 -10.05 22.35
CA ILE A 174 6.58 -9.49 23.14
C ILE A 174 7.10 -10.60 24.05
N LEU A 175 8.40 -10.86 23.96
CA LEU A 175 9.08 -11.87 24.78
C LEU A 175 10.13 -11.20 25.66
N PHE A 176 10.15 -11.59 26.92
CA PHE A 176 11.23 -11.26 27.83
C PHE A 176 12.14 -12.47 27.99
N VAL A 177 13.36 -12.37 27.45
CA VAL A 177 14.35 -13.46 27.44
C VAL A 177 15.58 -13.00 28.24
N PRO A 178 15.63 -13.24 29.55
CA PRO A 178 16.78 -12.83 30.35
C PRO A 178 18.03 -13.63 29.96
N LEU A 179 19.17 -12.97 29.89
CA LEU A 179 20.47 -13.64 29.72
C LEU A 179 20.89 -14.27 31.06
N VAL A 180 20.87 -15.61 31.13
CA VAL A 180 21.23 -16.37 32.33
C VAL A 180 22.57 -17.10 32.09
N PRO A 181 23.65 -16.78 32.82
CA PRO A 181 24.89 -17.54 32.76
C PRO A 181 24.67 -19.00 33.14
N SER A 182 25.40 -19.93 32.52
CA SER A 182 25.26 -21.38 32.78
C SER A 182 25.43 -21.73 34.26
N ILE A 183 26.33 -21.04 34.97
CA ILE A 183 26.56 -21.23 36.42
C ILE A 183 25.34 -20.87 37.30
N LEU A 184 24.41 -20.05 36.80
CA LEU A 184 23.20 -19.63 37.50
C LEU A 184 21.95 -20.34 36.97
N GLN A 185 22.07 -21.19 35.96
CA GLN A 185 20.92 -21.81 35.29
C GLN A 185 20.04 -22.60 36.25
N THR A 186 20.63 -23.44 37.11
CA THR A 186 19.88 -24.23 38.11
C THR A 186 19.15 -23.32 39.09
N GLN A 187 19.82 -22.29 39.63
CA GLN A 187 19.20 -21.34 40.55
C GLN A 187 18.06 -20.56 39.89
N TRP A 188 18.22 -20.22 38.59
CA TRP A 188 17.19 -19.53 37.84
C TRP A 188 15.98 -20.41 37.56
N GLN A 189 16.19 -21.69 37.25
CA GLN A 189 15.11 -22.67 37.11
C GLN A 189 14.34 -22.84 38.42
N ASP A 190 15.04 -22.97 39.55
CA ASP A 190 14.43 -23.04 40.88
C ASP A 190 13.65 -21.75 41.19
N PHE A 191 14.19 -20.59 40.81
CA PHE A 191 13.51 -19.31 40.96
C PHE A 191 12.19 -19.26 40.18
N VAL A 192 12.20 -19.62 38.88
CA VAL A 192 11.02 -19.61 38.02
C VAL A 192 9.95 -20.58 38.53
N GLN A 193 10.34 -21.76 39.01
CA GLN A 193 9.42 -22.74 39.59
C GLN A 193 8.75 -22.24 40.87
N ASN A 194 9.47 -21.45 41.68
CA ASN A 194 8.97 -20.93 42.95
C ASN A 194 8.20 -19.59 42.79
N HIS A 195 8.27 -18.94 41.63
CA HIS A 195 7.61 -17.65 41.37
C HIS A 195 6.62 -17.77 40.21
N THR A 196 5.60 -18.61 40.38
CA THR A 196 4.53 -18.81 39.38
C THR A 196 3.37 -17.81 39.50
N GLU A 197 3.44 -16.86 40.44
CA GLU A 197 2.39 -15.87 40.69
C GLU A 197 2.01 -15.05 39.45
N TRP A 198 2.95 -14.87 38.51
CA TRP A 198 2.67 -14.17 37.26
C TRP A 198 1.61 -14.87 36.40
N ILE A 199 1.50 -16.20 36.48
CA ILE A 199 0.50 -16.98 35.73
C ILE A 199 -0.89 -16.68 36.29
N ALA A 200 -1.03 -16.71 37.62
CA ALA A 200 -2.30 -16.41 38.28
C ALA A 200 -2.73 -14.97 37.99
N ASN A 201 -1.80 -14.00 38.09
CA ASN A 201 -2.07 -12.59 37.76
C ASN A 201 -2.49 -12.41 36.29
N GLY A 202 -1.89 -13.16 35.36
CA GLY A 202 -2.27 -13.15 33.95
C GLY A 202 -3.66 -13.75 33.70
N LEU A 203 -3.98 -14.87 34.36
CA LEU A 203 -5.31 -15.47 34.28
C LEU A 203 -6.39 -14.55 34.84
N GLU A 204 -6.14 -13.93 36.00
CA GLU A 204 -7.04 -12.92 36.59
C GLU A 204 -7.26 -11.75 35.61
N TYR A 205 -6.18 -11.24 35.01
CA TYR A 205 -6.25 -10.15 34.04
C TYR A 205 -7.16 -10.47 32.84
N HIS A 206 -7.18 -11.73 32.40
CA HIS A 206 -8.04 -12.19 31.31
C HIS A 206 -9.42 -12.68 31.75
N GLY A 207 -9.78 -12.59 33.04
CA GLY A 207 -11.05 -13.11 33.57
C GLY A 207 -11.13 -14.65 33.52
N MET A 208 -9.99 -15.32 33.58
CA MET A 208 -9.82 -16.78 33.56
C MET A 208 -9.43 -17.34 34.93
N GLU A 209 -9.85 -16.69 36.01
CA GLU A 209 -9.54 -17.07 37.41
C GLU A 209 -9.95 -18.51 37.80
N ASN A 210 -10.90 -19.11 37.07
CA ASN A 210 -11.37 -20.48 37.32
C ASN A 210 -10.56 -21.55 36.56
N VAL A 211 -9.58 -21.16 35.75
CA VAL A 211 -8.73 -22.09 35.00
C VAL A 211 -7.53 -22.45 35.86
N GLU A 212 -7.41 -23.73 36.24
CA GLU A 212 -6.24 -24.22 36.98
C GLU A 212 -4.98 -24.12 36.11
N SER A 213 -3.98 -23.36 36.57
CA SER A 213 -2.70 -23.28 35.89
C SER A 213 -2.01 -24.64 35.96
N GLY A 214 -1.86 -25.31 34.83
CA GLY A 214 -1.04 -26.52 34.74
C GLY A 214 0.41 -26.27 35.17
N PRO A 215 1.18 -27.31 35.48
CA PRO A 215 2.59 -27.16 35.84
C PRO A 215 3.36 -26.48 34.71
N VAL A 216 4.25 -25.54 35.06
CA VAL A 216 5.12 -24.87 34.10
C VAL A 216 6.02 -25.92 33.45
N PRO A 217 6.01 -26.05 32.11
CA PRO A 217 6.90 -26.98 31.42
C PRO A 217 8.36 -26.66 31.75
N THR A 218 9.09 -27.62 32.28
CA THR A 218 10.51 -27.48 32.62
C THR A 218 11.43 -27.54 31.40
N GLN A 219 10.91 -27.97 30.24
CA GLN A 219 11.64 -28.06 28.99
C GLN A 219 10.83 -27.40 27.87
N VAL A 220 11.25 -26.19 27.47
CA VAL A 220 10.65 -25.45 26.35
C VAL A 220 11.30 -25.83 25.00
N HIS A 221 12.48 -26.47 25.04
CA HIS A 221 13.37 -26.59 23.88
C HIS A 221 13.05 -27.70 22.88
N ASP A 222 12.17 -28.67 23.19
CA ASP A 222 11.94 -29.80 22.29
C ASP A 222 10.91 -29.53 21.18
N LEU A 223 10.16 -28.41 21.24
CA LEU A 223 9.07 -28.14 20.29
C LEU A 223 9.44 -27.19 19.14
N LEU A 224 10.45 -26.33 19.30
CA LEU A 224 10.79 -25.33 18.28
C LEU A 224 11.87 -25.77 17.27
N PHE A 225 12.58 -26.87 17.54
CA PHE A 225 13.70 -27.31 16.70
C PHE A 225 13.56 -28.75 16.17
N ASN A 226 12.40 -29.39 16.37
CA ASN A 226 12.13 -30.75 15.89
C ASN A 226 11.31 -30.81 14.58
N GLU A 227 11.24 -29.72 13.81
CA GLU A 227 10.57 -29.68 12.49
C GLU A 227 11.51 -29.96 11.29
N GLU A 228 12.58 -30.76 11.47
CA GLU A 228 13.32 -31.31 10.32
C GLU A 228 13.50 -32.83 10.47
N GLY A 229 12.52 -33.56 9.91
CA GLY A 229 12.57 -34.98 9.60
C GLY A 229 11.81 -35.26 8.31
#